data_AF-A0A645DTR4-F1
#
_entry.id   AF-A0A645DTR4-F1
#
_cell.length_a   1.000
_cell.length_b   1.000
_cell.length_c   1.000
_cell.angle_alpha   90.00
_cell.angle_beta   90.00
_cell.angle_gamma   90.00
#
_symmetry.space_group_name_H-M   'P 1'
#
loop_
_entity.id
_entity.type
_entity.pdbx_description
1 polymer ?
#
loop_
_entity_poly.entity_id
_entity_poly.type
_entity_poly.pdbx_seq_one_letter_code
_entity_poly.pdbx_strand_id
1 'polypeptide(L)'
;MQERIESCWVELKDIEQEVRAKAESVNVNPERAALVEERLSLLYTLLKKHHVDTVDELIGIMEDLEEKSGITTEHRIELEKLEEEIKSCTERRNNLASELHARRVEASERFIEKMTSSVRELEMPHAIFKIEISGLQQYNITGSDNVTYFFSANKNIPPRELAKVASGGELSRIMLCLKALMATGKGMPSMIFDEIDSGVSGSIADKMGNLLDELSKKMQIFAITHLPQIACKGNCHLLVYKEIDGTGTTKTNIREIHGEERVTEVARMLSGAELTEASIANARVLLGKNLT
;
A
#
# COMPACT_ATOMS: atom_id res chain seq x y z
N MET A 1 96.72 69.06 25.70
CA MET A 1 95.40 68.87 26.35
C MET A 1 94.34 69.74 25.69
N GLN A 2 94.63 71.02 25.46
CA GLN A 2 93.77 71.98 24.74
C GLN A 2 93.40 71.51 23.31
N GLU A 3 94.37 71.07 22.51
CA GLU A 3 94.11 70.52 21.15
C GLU A 3 93.19 69.29 21.15
N ARG A 4 93.28 68.42 22.18
CA ARG A 4 92.39 67.25 22.28
C ARG A 4 90.95 67.65 22.63
N ILE A 5 90.77 68.68 23.46
CA ILE A 5 89.44 69.22 23.79
C ILE A 5 88.83 69.90 22.55
N GLU A 6 89.63 70.62 21.79
CA GLU A 6 89.20 71.30 20.57
C GLU A 6 88.82 70.29 19.46
N SER A 7 89.59 69.21 19.29
CA SER A 7 89.24 68.11 18.39
C SER A 7 87.93 67.41 18.78
N CYS A 8 87.73 67.09 20.07
CA CYS A 8 86.47 66.51 20.54
C CYS A 8 85.29 67.46 20.32
N TRP A 9 85.49 68.77 20.44
CA TRP A 9 84.45 69.77 20.23
C TRP A 9 84.04 69.88 18.76
N VAL A 10 85.01 69.80 17.84
CA VAL A 10 84.75 69.75 16.38
C VAL A 10 83.98 68.48 16.02
N GLU A 11 84.40 67.30 16.51
CA GLU A 11 83.66 66.05 16.27
C GLU A 11 82.22 66.11 16.81
N LEU A 12 82.01 66.71 17.98
CA LEU A 12 80.67 66.85 18.56
C LEU A 12 79.78 67.77 17.72
N LYS A 13 80.35 68.81 17.11
CA LYS A 13 79.65 69.69 16.17
C LYS A 13 79.32 68.99 14.86
N ASP A 14 80.23 68.18 14.33
CA ASP A 14 79.97 67.41 13.11
C ASP A 14 78.86 66.38 13.34
N ILE A 15 78.85 65.70 14.50
CA ILE A 15 77.77 64.79 14.90
C ILE A 15 76.45 65.56 15.08
N GLU A 16 76.47 66.72 15.73
CA GLU A 16 75.27 67.59 15.84
C GLU A 16 74.70 67.90 14.45
N GLN A 17 75.57 68.28 13.52
CA GLN A 17 75.17 68.68 12.17
C GLN A 17 74.66 67.49 11.36
N GLU A 18 75.25 66.30 11.50
CA GLU A 18 74.79 65.08 10.84
C GLU A 18 73.43 64.61 11.39
N VAL A 19 73.25 64.66 12.72
CA VAL A 19 71.96 64.35 13.37
C VAL A 19 70.88 65.33 12.91
N ARG A 20 71.21 66.63 12.82
CA ARG A 20 70.28 67.66 12.34
C ARG A 20 69.89 67.46 10.89
N ALA A 21 70.85 67.17 10.02
CA ALA A 21 70.58 66.88 8.61
C ALA A 21 69.72 65.61 8.44
N LYS A 22 69.98 64.56 9.24
CA LYS A 22 69.13 63.35 9.27
C LYS A 22 67.72 63.68 9.78
N ALA A 23 67.57 64.50 10.81
CA ALA A 23 66.27 64.90 11.33
C ALA A 23 65.47 65.74 10.32
N GLU A 24 66.12 66.66 9.60
CA GLU A 24 65.52 67.46 8.53
C GLU A 24 65.17 66.62 7.29
N SER A 25 65.84 65.48 7.08
CA SER A 25 65.52 64.53 6.00
C SER A 25 64.25 63.71 6.25
N VAL A 26 63.74 63.69 7.49
CA VAL A 26 62.50 62.99 7.85
C VAL A 26 61.29 63.86 7.49
N ASN A 27 60.79 63.71 6.27
CA ASN A 27 59.56 64.36 5.83
C ASN A 27 58.34 63.52 6.23
N VAL A 28 57.65 63.91 7.30
CA VAL A 28 56.40 63.29 7.72
C VAL A 28 55.28 63.82 6.85
N ASN A 29 54.77 63.01 5.92
CA ASN A 29 53.58 63.35 5.15
C ASN A 29 52.32 63.15 6.03
N PRO A 30 51.64 64.22 6.46
CA PRO A 30 50.51 64.12 7.39
C PRO A 30 49.29 63.42 6.77
N GLU A 31 49.05 63.56 5.46
CA GLU A 31 47.96 62.88 4.77
C GLU A 31 48.18 61.36 4.75
N ARG A 32 49.43 60.94 4.50
CA ARG A 32 49.79 59.52 4.56
C ARG A 32 49.68 58.96 5.97
N ALA A 33 50.09 59.72 6.98
CA ALA A 33 49.97 59.31 8.38
C ALA A 33 48.50 59.08 8.77
N ALA A 34 47.61 60.02 8.43
CA ALA A 34 46.17 59.90 8.68
C ALA A 34 45.56 58.64 8.02
N LEU A 35 45.94 58.36 6.76
CA LEU A 35 45.46 57.18 6.04
C LEU A 35 45.94 55.86 6.66
N VAL A 36 47.17 55.84 7.19
CA VAL A 36 47.72 54.68 7.91
C VAL A 36 47.03 54.49 9.25
N GLU A 37 46.78 55.56 10.01
CA GLU A 37 46.05 55.52 11.28
C GLU A 37 44.61 55.02 11.10
N GLU A 38 43.90 55.50 10.07
CA GLU A 38 42.55 55.02 9.73
C GLU A 38 42.56 53.51 9.43
N ARG A 39 43.54 53.05 8.65
CA ARG A 39 43.67 51.64 8.29
C ARG A 39 44.01 50.75 9.49
N LEU A 40 44.88 51.22 10.39
CA LEU A 40 45.18 50.53 11.64
C LEU A 40 43.97 50.50 12.57
N SER A 41 43.22 51.59 12.68
CA SER A 41 41.99 51.67 13.48
C SER A 41 40.94 50.66 13.01
N LEU A 42 40.74 50.55 11.69
CA LEU A 42 39.87 49.54 11.09
C LEU A 42 40.34 48.11 11.46
N LEU A 43 41.64 47.82 11.31
CA LEU A 43 42.20 46.51 11.66
C LEU A 43 41.98 46.18 13.15
N TYR A 44 42.29 47.09 14.07
CA TYR A 44 42.06 46.86 15.49
C TYR A 44 40.58 46.67 15.83
N THR A 45 39.70 47.41 15.15
CA THR A 45 38.25 47.26 15.32
C THR A 45 37.80 45.87 14.88
N LEU A 46 38.31 45.36 13.75
CA LEU A 46 38.00 44.03 13.24
C LEU A 46 38.57 42.92 14.15
N LEU A 47 39.84 43.03 14.56
CA LEU A 47 40.48 42.11 15.51
C LEU A 47 39.65 41.99 16.81
N LYS A 48 39.25 43.14 17.38
CA LYS A 48 38.43 43.18 18.60
C LYS A 48 37.02 42.61 18.38
N LYS A 49 36.38 42.91 17.23
CA LYS A 49 35.04 42.39 16.91
C LYS A 49 35.04 40.87 16.80
N HIS A 50 36.08 40.31 16.19
CA HIS A 50 36.21 38.87 15.94
C HIS A 50 36.99 38.12 17.02
N HIS A 51 37.42 38.82 18.08
CA HIS A 51 38.10 38.26 19.25
C HIS A 51 39.39 37.51 18.91
N VAL A 52 40.22 38.10 18.05
CA VAL A 52 41.50 37.56 17.58
C VAL A 52 42.63 38.56 17.77
N ASP A 53 43.85 38.05 17.95
CA ASP A 53 45.02 38.85 18.31
C ASP A 53 45.93 39.11 17.11
N THR A 54 45.80 38.32 16.03
CA THR A 54 46.62 38.44 14.82
C THR A 54 45.80 38.65 13.55
N VAL A 55 46.42 39.29 12.55
CA VAL A 55 45.80 39.47 11.22
C VAL A 55 45.59 38.13 10.52
N ASP A 56 46.48 37.15 10.73
CA ASP A 56 46.35 35.81 10.15
C ASP A 56 45.11 35.07 10.69
N GLU A 57 44.84 35.18 12.00
CA GLU A 57 43.61 34.65 12.61
C GLU A 57 42.35 35.34 12.06
N LEU A 58 42.41 36.65 11.81
CA LEU A 58 41.30 37.40 11.21
C LEU A 58 41.02 36.97 9.76
N ILE A 59 42.07 36.67 8.98
CA ILE A 59 41.95 36.10 7.63
C ILE A 59 41.34 34.70 7.70
N GLY A 60 41.78 33.87 8.65
CA GLY A 60 41.18 32.54 8.86
C GLY A 60 39.67 32.60 9.18
N ILE A 61 39.22 33.59 9.97
CA ILE A 61 37.79 33.82 10.22
C ILE A 61 37.05 34.26 8.95
N MET A 62 37.66 35.12 8.13
CA MET A 62 37.06 35.54 6.85
C MET A 62 36.85 34.34 5.92
N GLU A 63 37.86 33.49 5.77
CA GLU A 63 37.79 32.28 4.95
C GLU A 63 36.72 31.30 5.47
N ASP A 64 36.65 31.07 6.78
CA ASP A 64 35.62 30.22 7.41
C ASP A 64 34.20 30.79 7.22
N LEU A 65 34.04 32.11 7.33
CA LEU A 65 32.74 32.77 7.06
C LEU A 65 32.35 32.71 5.58
N GLU A 66 33.32 32.87 4.67
CA GLU A 66 33.11 32.75 3.22
C GLU A 66 32.70 31.32 2.85
N GLU A 67 33.39 30.32 3.38
CA GLU A 67 33.04 28.90 3.21
C GLU A 67 31.63 28.60 3.74
N LYS A 68 31.30 29.01 4.97
CA LYS A 68 29.96 28.83 5.56
C LYS A 68 28.86 29.53 4.75
N SER A 69 29.14 30.71 4.22
CA SER A 69 28.21 31.46 3.36
C SER A 69 27.99 30.74 2.03
N GLY A 70 29.05 30.19 1.43
CA GLY A 70 28.99 29.35 0.23
C GLY A 70 28.09 28.13 0.46
N ILE A 71 28.35 27.35 1.51
CA ILE A 71 27.57 26.17 1.90
C ILE A 71 26.09 26.51 2.10
N THR A 72 25.79 27.62 2.78
CA THR A 72 24.40 28.06 3.01
C THR A 72 23.67 28.38 1.71
N THR A 73 24.38 28.97 0.75
CA THR A 73 23.82 29.32 -0.57
C THR A 73 23.55 28.06 -1.38
N GLU A 74 24.45 27.09 -1.36
CA GLU A 74 24.26 25.78 -2.02
C GLU A 74 23.06 25.03 -1.45
N HIS A 75 22.93 24.96 -0.13
CA HIS A 75 21.78 24.31 0.53
C HIS A 75 20.44 24.98 0.20
N ARG A 76 20.41 26.31 0.02
CA ARG A 76 19.20 27.00 -0.45
C ARG A 76 18.80 26.57 -1.85
N ILE A 77 19.76 26.45 -2.76
CA ILE A 77 19.50 25.99 -4.12
C ILE A 77 19.02 24.53 -4.10
N GLU A 78 19.60 23.69 -3.25
CA GLU A 78 19.18 22.30 -3.08
C GLU A 78 17.76 22.19 -2.49
N LEU A 79 17.43 23.01 -1.51
CA LEU A 79 16.07 23.12 -0.95
C LEU A 79 15.05 23.52 -2.01
N GLU A 80 15.31 24.58 -2.79
CA GLU A 80 14.41 25.03 -3.86
C GLU A 80 14.17 23.90 -4.89
N LYS A 81 15.22 23.16 -5.26
CA LYS A 81 15.09 21.98 -6.14
C LYS A 81 14.23 20.87 -5.52
N LEU A 82 14.49 20.50 -4.25
CA LEU A 82 13.73 19.47 -3.56
C LEU A 82 12.26 19.87 -3.39
N GLU A 83 11.96 21.15 -3.14
CA GLU A 83 10.59 21.65 -3.07
C GLU A 83 9.86 21.55 -4.41
N GLU A 84 10.53 21.88 -5.51
CA GLU A 84 10.00 21.68 -6.88
C GLU A 84 9.76 20.20 -7.19
N GLU A 85 10.70 19.33 -6.81
CA GLU A 85 10.56 17.88 -6.97
C GLU A 85 9.39 17.32 -6.17
N ILE A 86 9.22 17.74 -4.90
CA ILE A 86 8.09 17.35 -4.07
C ILE A 86 6.77 17.81 -4.70
N LYS A 87 6.72 19.04 -5.22
CA LYS A 87 5.53 19.57 -5.90
C LYS A 87 5.19 18.75 -7.14
N SER A 88 6.16 18.50 -8.01
CA SER A 88 6.00 17.69 -9.23
C SER A 88 5.55 16.26 -8.91
N CYS A 89 6.18 15.61 -7.93
CA CYS A 89 5.80 14.27 -7.47
C CYS A 89 4.38 14.24 -6.89
N THR A 90 4.00 15.29 -6.16
CA THR A 90 2.65 15.43 -5.57
C THR A 90 1.59 15.58 -6.65
N GLU A 91 1.82 16.42 -7.65
CA GLU A 91 0.92 16.59 -8.79
C GLU A 91 0.76 15.28 -9.57
N ARG A 92 1.87 14.60 -9.86
CA ARG A 92 1.84 13.29 -10.51
C ARG A 92 1.06 12.24 -9.72
N ARG A 93 1.29 12.15 -8.41
CA ARG A 93 0.55 11.25 -7.52
C ARG A 93 -0.95 11.55 -7.55
N ASN A 94 -1.32 12.82 -7.47
CA ASN A 94 -2.73 13.24 -7.46
C ASN A 94 -3.43 12.89 -8.78
N ASN A 95 -2.76 13.11 -9.92
CA ASN A 95 -3.28 12.74 -11.24
C ASN A 95 -3.50 11.23 -11.36
N LEU A 96 -2.51 10.43 -10.98
CA LEU A 96 -2.62 8.97 -11.01
C LEU A 96 -3.72 8.44 -10.08
N ALA A 97 -3.89 9.06 -8.91
CA ALA A 97 -4.94 8.67 -7.98
C ALA A 97 -6.33 9.06 -8.47
N SER A 98 -6.48 10.22 -9.12
CA SER A 98 -7.74 10.60 -9.77
C SER A 98 -8.11 9.65 -10.91
N GLU A 99 -7.13 9.24 -11.72
CA GLU A 99 -7.34 8.22 -12.75
C GLU A 99 -7.76 6.87 -12.16
N LEU A 100 -7.09 6.43 -11.09
CA LEU A 100 -7.44 5.20 -10.37
C LEU A 100 -8.86 5.27 -9.80
N HIS A 101 -9.25 6.40 -9.20
CA HIS A 101 -10.59 6.63 -8.68
C HIS A 101 -11.65 6.50 -9.79
N ALA A 102 -11.46 7.18 -10.92
CA ALA A 102 -12.39 7.12 -12.05
C ALA A 102 -12.57 5.69 -12.57
N ARG A 103 -11.46 4.95 -12.74
CA ARG A 103 -11.50 3.54 -13.15
C ARG A 103 -12.21 2.64 -12.13
N ARG A 104 -12.07 2.92 -10.83
CA ARG A 104 -12.77 2.18 -9.77
C ARG A 104 -14.27 2.43 -9.83
N VAL A 105 -14.71 3.67 -10.03
CA VAL A 105 -16.12 4.01 -10.19
C VAL A 105 -16.72 3.24 -11.37
N GLU A 106 -16.10 3.31 -12.54
CA GLU A 106 -16.56 2.59 -13.74
C GLU A 106 -16.59 1.06 -13.54
N ALA A 107 -15.55 0.50 -12.92
CA ALA A 107 -15.51 -0.94 -12.62
C ALA A 107 -16.58 -1.34 -11.59
N SER A 108 -16.88 -0.48 -10.62
CA SER A 108 -17.85 -0.75 -9.56
C SER A 108 -19.26 -0.88 -10.09
N GLU A 109 -19.67 -0.09 -11.09
CA GLU A 109 -21.00 -0.16 -11.70
C GLU A 109 -21.23 -1.52 -12.36
N ARG A 110 -20.31 -1.95 -13.22
CA ARG A 110 -20.35 -3.28 -13.86
C ARG A 110 -20.34 -4.42 -12.84
N PHE A 111 -19.60 -4.25 -11.75
CA PHE A 111 -19.51 -5.24 -10.70
C PHE A 111 -20.81 -5.33 -9.89
N ILE A 112 -21.43 -4.19 -9.57
CA ILE A 112 -22.72 -4.12 -8.86
C ILE A 112 -23.80 -4.84 -9.66
N GLU A 113 -23.88 -4.61 -10.98
CA GLU A 113 -24.87 -5.26 -11.85
C GLU A 113 -24.73 -6.79 -11.81
N LYS A 114 -23.52 -7.29 -12.05
CA LYS A 114 -23.24 -8.74 -12.06
C LYS A 114 -23.47 -9.39 -10.69
N MET A 115 -22.98 -8.76 -9.62
CA MET A 115 -23.20 -9.28 -8.26
C MET A 115 -24.70 -9.32 -7.94
N THR A 116 -25.43 -8.26 -8.27
CA THR A 116 -26.88 -8.18 -8.00
C THR A 116 -27.65 -9.23 -8.78
N SER A 117 -27.31 -9.49 -10.05
CA SER A 117 -27.98 -10.56 -10.83
C SER A 117 -27.70 -11.94 -10.25
N SER A 118 -26.45 -12.28 -9.99
CA SER A 118 -26.05 -13.58 -9.45
C SER A 118 -26.68 -13.87 -8.08
N VAL A 119 -26.69 -12.87 -7.20
CA VAL A 119 -27.32 -12.97 -5.87
C VAL A 119 -28.83 -13.14 -5.99
N ARG A 120 -29.50 -12.47 -6.93
CA ARG A 120 -30.95 -12.61 -7.14
C ARG A 120 -31.33 -13.99 -7.65
N GLU A 121 -30.49 -14.61 -8.47
CA GLU A 121 -30.68 -15.99 -8.90
C GLU A 121 -30.69 -16.94 -7.69
N LEU A 122 -29.84 -16.72 -6.69
CA LEU A 122 -29.75 -17.51 -5.45
C LEU A 122 -30.84 -17.20 -4.39
N GLU A 123 -32.09 -17.05 -4.84
CA GLU A 123 -33.29 -16.84 -4.01
C GLU A 123 -33.27 -15.60 -3.12
N MET A 124 -32.62 -14.55 -3.59
CA MET A 124 -32.70 -13.22 -2.99
C MET A 124 -33.22 -12.22 -4.02
N PRO A 125 -34.47 -12.37 -4.52
CA PRO A 125 -34.99 -11.60 -5.66
C PRO A 125 -35.00 -10.09 -5.42
N HIS A 126 -34.99 -9.69 -4.14
CA HIS A 126 -35.02 -8.30 -3.70
C HIS A 126 -33.67 -7.81 -3.17
N ALA A 127 -32.60 -8.56 -3.40
CA ALA A 127 -31.27 -8.16 -2.96
C ALA A 127 -30.80 -6.87 -3.63
N ILE A 128 -30.06 -6.09 -2.85
CA ILE A 128 -29.41 -4.85 -3.24
C ILE A 128 -27.95 -4.96 -2.83
N PHE A 129 -27.05 -4.90 -3.82
CA PHE A 129 -25.61 -4.77 -3.62
C PHE A 129 -25.20 -3.35 -3.98
N LYS A 130 -24.41 -2.69 -3.13
CA LYS A 130 -23.90 -1.33 -3.38
C LYS A 130 -22.41 -1.30 -3.05
N ILE A 131 -21.64 -0.59 -3.86
CA ILE A 131 -20.26 -0.21 -3.54
C ILE A 131 -20.24 1.28 -3.30
N GLU A 132 -19.59 1.70 -2.22
CA GLU A 132 -19.31 3.10 -1.96
C GLU A 132 -17.80 3.33 -2.03
N ILE A 133 -17.40 4.32 -2.82
CA ILE A 133 -16.01 4.71 -3.00
C ILE A 133 -15.89 6.14 -2.48
N SER A 134 -15.27 6.30 -1.32
CA SER A 134 -15.08 7.59 -0.67
C SER A 134 -13.61 8.00 -0.66
N GLY A 135 -13.31 9.28 -0.84
CA GLY A 135 -11.94 9.79 -0.72
C GLY A 135 -11.39 9.66 0.71
N LEU A 136 -10.11 9.29 0.82
CA LEU A 136 -9.35 9.29 2.06
C LEU A 136 -8.70 10.66 2.28
N GLN A 137 -8.54 11.06 3.54
CA GLN A 137 -7.79 12.27 3.88
C GLN A 137 -6.29 12.12 3.64
N GLN A 138 -5.76 10.90 3.76
CA GLN A 138 -4.36 10.57 3.49
C GLN A 138 -4.30 9.39 2.52
N TYR A 139 -3.36 9.48 1.59
CA TYR A 139 -3.08 8.42 0.63
C TYR A 139 -2.54 7.19 1.37
N ASN A 140 -2.94 6.01 0.93
CA ASN A 140 -2.38 4.75 1.37
C ASN A 140 -1.71 4.03 0.17
N ILE A 141 -1.16 2.84 0.41
CA ILE A 141 -0.55 2.02 -0.65
C ILE A 141 -1.52 1.65 -1.78
N THR A 142 -2.83 1.69 -1.53
CA THR A 142 -3.88 1.42 -2.51
C THR A 142 -4.46 2.70 -3.14
N GLY A 143 -3.92 3.88 -2.86
CA GLY A 143 -4.33 5.15 -3.47
C GLY A 143 -5.10 6.07 -2.51
N SER A 144 -6.04 6.85 -3.06
CA SER A 144 -6.80 7.88 -2.34
C SER A 144 -8.22 7.46 -1.96
N ASP A 145 -8.60 6.20 -2.16
CA ASP A 145 -9.98 5.76 -1.97
C ASP A 145 -10.12 4.71 -0.88
N ASN A 146 -11.22 4.82 -0.15
CA ASN A 146 -11.77 3.76 0.67
C ASN A 146 -12.94 3.12 -0.06
N VAL A 147 -12.90 1.80 -0.25
CA VAL A 147 -13.94 1.04 -0.96
C VAL A 147 -14.69 0.19 0.04
N THR A 148 -15.98 0.48 0.22
CA THR A 148 -16.85 -0.22 1.17
C THR A 148 -17.98 -0.94 0.43
N TYR A 149 -18.18 -2.21 0.76
CA TYR A 149 -19.23 -3.05 0.16
C TYR A 149 -20.44 -3.10 1.09
N PHE A 150 -21.61 -2.84 0.53
CA PHE A 150 -22.88 -2.86 1.23
C PHE A 150 -23.83 -3.87 0.60
N PHE A 151 -24.63 -4.52 1.45
CA PHE A 151 -25.59 -5.53 1.05
C PHE A 151 -26.88 -5.44 1.85
N SER A 152 -28.00 -5.70 1.20
CA SER A 152 -29.26 -6.04 1.84
C SER A 152 -29.93 -7.17 1.07
N ALA A 153 -30.40 -8.19 1.78
CA ALA A 153 -31.22 -9.26 1.19
C ALA A 153 -32.66 -8.79 0.87
N ASN A 154 -33.11 -7.72 1.52
CA ASN A 154 -34.51 -7.27 1.49
C ASN A 154 -34.61 -5.82 1.01
N LYS A 155 -35.55 -5.55 0.10
CA LYS A 155 -35.81 -4.20 -0.43
C LYS A 155 -36.14 -3.16 0.65
N ASN A 156 -36.76 -3.58 1.76
CA ASN A 156 -37.22 -2.70 2.83
C ASN A 156 -36.15 -2.40 3.89
N ILE A 157 -34.99 -3.07 3.83
CA ILE A 157 -33.90 -2.88 4.78
C ILE A 157 -32.78 -2.13 4.05
N PRO A 158 -32.28 -1.01 4.58
CA PRO A 158 -31.17 -0.30 3.97
C PRO A 158 -29.92 -1.20 3.94
N PRO A 159 -29.14 -1.19 2.84
CA PRO A 159 -27.89 -1.92 2.75
C PRO A 159 -26.95 -1.59 3.91
N ARG A 160 -26.42 -2.64 4.54
CA ARG A 160 -25.41 -2.54 5.61
C ARG A 160 -24.08 -3.02 5.08
N GLU A 161 -23.00 -2.59 5.72
CA GLU A 161 -21.66 -3.09 5.40
C GLU A 161 -21.66 -4.63 5.42
N LEU A 162 -21.12 -5.24 4.38
CA LEU A 162 -21.12 -6.70 4.20
C LEU A 162 -20.49 -7.42 5.40
N ALA A 163 -19.46 -6.82 6.02
CA ALA A 163 -18.79 -7.34 7.23
C ALA A 163 -19.71 -7.39 8.46
N LYS A 164 -20.80 -6.62 8.48
CA LYS A 164 -21.75 -6.50 9.59
C LYS A 164 -23.08 -7.22 9.30
N VAL A 165 -23.23 -7.89 8.15
CA VAL A 165 -24.43 -8.65 7.80
C VAL A 165 -24.39 -9.99 8.55
N ALA A 166 -25.45 -10.27 9.32
CA ALA A 166 -25.46 -11.23 10.42
C ALA A 166 -26.17 -12.57 10.12
N SER A 167 -26.22 -13.04 8.87
CA SER A 167 -26.75 -14.37 8.53
C SER A 167 -25.71 -15.20 7.80
N GLY A 168 -25.29 -16.33 8.40
CA GLY A 168 -24.27 -17.21 7.85
C GLY A 168 -24.62 -17.76 6.45
N GLY A 169 -25.90 -18.06 6.21
CA GLY A 169 -26.37 -18.58 4.92
C GLY A 169 -26.49 -17.52 3.82
N GLU A 170 -26.73 -16.25 4.16
CA GLU A 170 -26.71 -15.14 3.19
C GLU A 170 -25.28 -14.80 2.78
N LEU A 171 -24.37 -14.71 3.76
CA LEU A 171 -22.97 -14.41 3.50
C LEU A 171 -22.31 -15.50 2.65
N SER A 172 -22.59 -16.77 2.92
CA SER A 172 -22.06 -17.90 2.14
C SER A 172 -22.50 -17.85 0.67
N ARG A 173 -23.78 -17.50 0.42
CA ARG A 173 -24.30 -17.29 -0.95
C ARG A 173 -23.63 -16.12 -1.66
N ILE A 174 -23.43 -14.99 -0.97
CA ILE A 174 -22.72 -13.83 -1.52
C ILE A 174 -21.27 -14.19 -1.85
N MET A 175 -20.59 -14.92 -0.96
CA MET A 175 -19.20 -15.35 -1.17
C MET A 175 -19.07 -16.32 -2.34
N LEU A 176 -20.04 -17.20 -2.57
CA LEU A 176 -20.08 -18.05 -3.75
C LEU A 176 -20.18 -17.21 -5.03
N CYS A 177 -21.12 -16.27 -5.11
CA CYS A 177 -21.24 -15.35 -6.25
C CYS A 177 -19.94 -14.56 -6.50
N LEU A 178 -19.33 -14.07 -5.42
CA LEU A 178 -18.08 -13.32 -5.49
C LEU A 178 -16.95 -14.19 -6.05
N LYS A 179 -16.76 -15.39 -5.49
CA LYS A 179 -15.76 -16.36 -5.95
C LYS A 179 -15.98 -16.74 -7.40
N ALA A 180 -17.22 -16.97 -7.81
CA ALA A 180 -17.61 -17.28 -9.19
C ALA A 180 -17.19 -16.18 -10.19
N LEU A 181 -17.44 -14.91 -9.84
CA LEU A 181 -17.06 -13.77 -10.65
C LEU A 181 -15.54 -13.54 -10.68
N MET A 182 -14.84 -13.78 -9.57
CA MET A 182 -13.37 -13.66 -9.52
C MET A 182 -12.68 -14.78 -10.30
N ALA A 183 -13.21 -16.00 -10.20
CA ALA A 183 -12.76 -17.21 -10.90
C ALA A 183 -12.70 -17.00 -12.41
N THR A 184 -13.74 -16.38 -12.98
CA THR A 184 -13.82 -16.10 -14.42
C THR A 184 -12.82 -15.03 -14.90
N GLY A 185 -12.37 -14.13 -14.02
CA GLY A 185 -11.43 -13.07 -14.37
C GLY A 185 -9.94 -13.40 -14.18
N LYS A 186 -9.61 -14.31 -13.26
CA LYS A 186 -8.22 -14.58 -12.84
C LYS A 186 -7.56 -15.82 -13.45
N GLY A 187 -8.26 -16.58 -14.29
CA GLY A 187 -7.70 -17.81 -14.89
C GLY A 187 -7.25 -18.84 -13.85
N MET A 188 -7.97 -18.93 -12.72
CA MET A 188 -7.63 -19.85 -11.64
C MET A 188 -7.94 -21.29 -12.06
N PRO A 189 -6.97 -22.23 -12.04
CA PRO A 189 -7.19 -23.56 -12.60
C PRO A 189 -8.09 -24.46 -11.75
N SER A 190 -8.07 -24.28 -10.42
CA SER A 190 -8.85 -25.10 -9.48
C SER A 190 -9.36 -24.28 -8.29
N MET A 191 -10.53 -24.65 -7.75
CA MET A 191 -11.12 -24.04 -6.55
C MET A 191 -11.75 -25.11 -5.62
N ILE A 192 -11.60 -24.92 -4.31
CA ILE A 192 -12.20 -25.79 -3.28
C ILE A 192 -13.26 -25.00 -2.53
N PHE A 193 -14.44 -25.61 -2.41
CA PHE A 193 -15.60 -25.13 -1.69
C PHE A 193 -15.92 -26.09 -0.56
N ASP A 194 -15.79 -25.60 0.67
CA ASP A 194 -16.18 -26.28 1.89
C ASP A 194 -17.41 -25.55 2.49
N GLU A 195 -18.34 -26.30 3.08
CA GLU A 195 -19.57 -25.80 3.71
C GLU A 195 -20.45 -24.85 2.86
N ILE A 196 -20.45 -25.02 1.53
CA ILE A 196 -21.33 -24.24 0.63
C ILE A 196 -22.83 -24.48 0.86
N ASP A 197 -23.17 -25.55 1.55
CA ASP A 197 -24.52 -25.96 1.91
C ASP A 197 -25.00 -25.42 3.27
N SER A 198 -24.17 -24.66 3.99
CA SER A 198 -24.54 -24.07 5.26
C SER A 198 -25.68 -23.04 5.10
N GLY A 199 -26.84 -23.35 5.68
CA GLY A 199 -28.04 -22.50 5.61
C GLY A 199 -28.76 -22.54 4.26
N VAL A 200 -28.59 -23.61 3.48
CA VAL A 200 -29.14 -23.78 2.13
C VAL A 200 -29.95 -25.07 2.05
N SER A 201 -31.14 -25.02 1.43
CA SER A 201 -31.95 -26.22 1.17
C SER A 201 -32.85 -26.05 -0.05
N GLY A 202 -33.44 -27.14 -0.53
CA GLY A 202 -34.44 -27.13 -1.60
C GLY A 202 -33.94 -26.53 -2.91
N SER A 203 -34.72 -25.61 -3.47
CA SER A 203 -34.43 -24.96 -4.77
C SER A 203 -33.18 -24.09 -4.75
N ILE A 204 -32.73 -23.59 -3.60
CA ILE A 204 -31.46 -22.87 -3.48
C ILE A 204 -30.28 -23.81 -3.77
N ALA A 205 -30.32 -25.03 -3.23
CA ALA A 205 -29.27 -26.02 -3.40
C ALA A 205 -29.10 -26.44 -4.87
N ASP A 206 -30.20 -26.60 -5.60
CA ASP A 206 -30.15 -26.88 -7.04
C ASP A 206 -29.52 -25.73 -7.84
N LYS A 207 -29.91 -24.48 -7.54
CA LYS A 207 -29.32 -23.31 -8.19
C LYS A 207 -27.83 -23.13 -7.89
N MET A 208 -27.40 -23.41 -6.65
CA MET A 208 -25.98 -23.43 -6.30
C MET A 208 -25.24 -24.54 -7.04
N GLY A 209 -25.84 -25.73 -7.15
CA GLY A 209 -25.32 -26.82 -7.97
C GLY A 209 -25.14 -26.41 -9.44
N ASN A 210 -26.14 -25.75 -10.03
CA ASN A 210 -26.06 -25.25 -11.41
C ASN A 210 -24.96 -24.19 -11.58
N LEU A 211 -24.78 -23.29 -10.60
CA LEU A 211 -23.70 -22.31 -10.62
C LEU A 211 -22.32 -22.98 -10.57
N LEU A 212 -22.16 -24.01 -9.74
CA LEU A 212 -20.91 -24.78 -9.66
C LEU A 212 -20.66 -25.57 -10.96
N ASP A 213 -21.69 -26.15 -11.56
CA ASP A 213 -21.59 -26.80 -12.86
C ASP A 213 -21.12 -25.83 -13.95
N GLU A 214 -21.71 -24.63 -14.03
CA GLU A 214 -21.28 -23.60 -14.99
C GLU A 214 -19.83 -23.15 -14.77
N LEU A 215 -19.39 -23.04 -13.52
CA LEU A 215 -18.00 -22.73 -13.21
C LEU A 215 -17.06 -23.90 -13.58
N SER A 216 -17.52 -25.14 -13.41
CA SER A 216 -16.73 -26.35 -13.70
C SER A 216 -16.32 -26.44 -15.17
N LYS A 217 -17.11 -25.84 -16.08
CA LYS A 217 -16.80 -25.74 -17.52
C LYS A 217 -15.53 -24.94 -17.81
N LYS A 218 -15.07 -24.13 -16.86
CA LYS A 218 -13.90 -23.25 -17.03
C LYS A 218 -12.74 -23.59 -16.10
N MET A 219 -12.98 -24.35 -15.03
CA MET A 219 -11.96 -24.73 -14.03
C MET A 219 -12.36 -25.95 -13.22
N GLN A 220 -11.39 -26.57 -12.56
CA GLN A 220 -11.67 -27.70 -11.69
C GLN A 220 -12.28 -27.25 -10.35
N ILE A 221 -13.36 -27.90 -9.92
CA ILE A 221 -14.04 -27.57 -8.67
C ILE A 221 -14.10 -28.79 -7.77
N PHE A 222 -13.68 -28.61 -6.52
CA PHE A 222 -13.95 -29.55 -5.45
C PHE A 222 -15.02 -28.94 -4.55
N ALA A 223 -16.17 -29.59 -4.47
CA ALA A 223 -17.25 -29.21 -3.58
C ALA A 223 -17.44 -30.29 -2.52
N ILE A 224 -17.26 -29.94 -1.25
CA ILE A 224 -17.55 -30.79 -0.10
C ILE A 224 -18.98 -30.47 0.32
N THR A 225 -19.88 -31.46 0.22
CA THR A 225 -21.31 -31.23 0.48
C THR A 225 -22.02 -32.47 0.98
N HIS A 226 -23.07 -32.25 1.78
CA HIS A 226 -24.05 -33.26 2.18
C HIS A 226 -25.36 -33.14 1.39
N LEU A 227 -25.49 -32.14 0.50
CA LEU A 227 -26.72 -31.92 -0.28
C LEU A 227 -26.71 -32.70 -1.59
N PRO A 228 -27.70 -33.60 -1.82
CA PRO A 228 -27.75 -34.40 -3.05
C PRO A 228 -27.90 -33.54 -4.31
N GLN A 229 -28.57 -32.38 -4.22
CA GLN A 229 -28.75 -31.46 -5.33
C GLN A 229 -27.42 -30.93 -5.88
N ILE A 230 -26.41 -30.76 -5.02
CA ILE A 230 -25.08 -30.31 -5.40
C ILE A 230 -24.24 -31.50 -5.88
N ALA A 231 -24.23 -32.60 -5.12
CA ALA A 231 -23.46 -33.80 -5.45
C ALA A 231 -23.85 -34.43 -6.81
N CYS A 232 -25.11 -34.30 -7.22
CA CYS A 232 -25.57 -34.79 -8.52
C CYS A 232 -24.97 -34.04 -9.72
N LYS A 233 -24.57 -32.77 -9.54
CA LYS A 233 -24.00 -31.95 -10.63
C LYS A 233 -22.53 -32.26 -10.89
N GLY A 234 -21.83 -32.87 -9.93
CA GLY A 234 -20.41 -33.22 -10.08
C GLY A 234 -20.15 -34.21 -11.22
N ASN A 235 -19.11 -33.99 -12.01
CA ASN A 235 -18.67 -34.96 -13.02
C ASN A 235 -18.06 -36.22 -12.38
N CYS A 236 -17.41 -36.05 -11.23
CA CYS A 236 -16.82 -37.09 -10.39
C CYS A 236 -17.46 -37.01 -8.99
N HIS A 237 -17.77 -38.16 -8.39
CA HIS A 237 -18.32 -38.22 -7.03
C HIS A 237 -17.38 -39.06 -6.15
N LEU A 238 -16.77 -38.40 -5.15
CA LEU A 238 -15.91 -39.04 -4.16
C LEU A 238 -16.70 -39.24 -2.85
N LEU A 239 -16.79 -40.48 -2.39
CA LEU A 239 -17.42 -40.84 -1.13
C LEU A 239 -16.38 -40.93 -0.02
N VAL A 240 -16.60 -40.17 1.05
CA VAL A 240 -15.81 -40.26 2.30
C VAL A 240 -16.48 -41.27 3.23
N TYR A 241 -15.74 -42.27 3.68
CA TYR A 241 -16.25 -43.30 4.60
C TYR A 241 -15.24 -43.64 5.69
N LYS A 242 -15.74 -44.15 6.82
CA LYS A 242 -14.91 -44.60 7.94
C LYS A 242 -14.87 -46.12 8.00
N GLU A 243 -13.69 -46.66 8.25
CA GLU A 243 -13.45 -48.09 8.39
C GLU A 243 -12.62 -48.33 9.66
N ILE A 244 -13.00 -49.33 10.45
CA ILE A 244 -12.23 -49.73 11.64
C ILE A 244 -11.20 -50.75 11.19
N ASP A 245 -9.92 -50.44 11.36
CA ASP A 245 -8.87 -51.40 11.02
C ASP A 245 -8.79 -52.55 12.03
N GLY A 246 -8.03 -53.59 11.70
CA GLY A 246 -7.87 -54.78 12.56
C GLY A 246 -7.28 -54.50 13.96
N THR A 247 -6.86 -53.26 14.25
CA THR A 247 -6.36 -52.82 15.55
C THR A 247 -7.40 -52.06 16.37
N GLY A 248 -8.60 -51.85 15.83
CA GLY A 248 -9.68 -51.07 16.47
C GLY A 248 -9.60 -49.57 16.19
N THR A 249 -8.68 -49.12 15.32
CA THR A 249 -8.52 -47.70 14.99
C THR A 249 -9.45 -47.32 13.85
N THR A 250 -10.22 -46.24 14.01
CA THR A 250 -11.07 -45.71 12.93
C THR A 250 -10.23 -44.91 11.94
N LYS A 251 -10.22 -45.32 10.66
CA LYS A 251 -9.58 -44.61 9.56
C LYS A 251 -10.62 -44.00 8.62
N THR A 252 -10.36 -42.79 8.15
CA THR A 252 -11.18 -42.11 7.13
C THR A 252 -10.57 -42.39 5.76
N ASN A 253 -11.36 -42.95 4.86
CA ASN A 253 -10.98 -43.29 3.49
C ASN A 253 -11.85 -42.52 2.49
N ILE A 254 -11.35 -42.38 1.27
CA ILE A 254 -12.04 -41.73 0.15
C ILE A 254 -11.95 -42.66 -1.06
N ARG A 255 -13.06 -42.86 -1.76
CA ARG A 255 -13.09 -43.58 -3.03
C ARG A 255 -14.09 -42.96 -3.99
N GLU A 256 -13.86 -43.13 -5.28
CA GLU A 256 -14.79 -42.69 -6.31
C GLU A 256 -15.97 -43.66 -6.45
N ILE A 257 -17.18 -43.12 -6.66
CA ILE A 257 -18.41 -43.90 -6.89
C ILE A 257 -19.01 -43.57 -8.25
N HIS A 258 -19.53 -44.62 -8.91
CA HIS A 258 -20.03 -44.56 -10.30
C HIS A 258 -21.35 -45.33 -10.44
N GLY A 259 -22.02 -45.17 -11.59
CA GLY A 259 -23.11 -46.07 -11.99
C GLY A 259 -24.28 -46.11 -10.98
N GLU A 260 -24.68 -47.31 -10.57
CA GLU A 260 -25.76 -47.54 -9.60
C GLU A 260 -25.33 -47.25 -8.15
N GLU A 261 -24.05 -47.36 -7.84
CA GLU A 261 -23.54 -47.01 -6.52
C GLU A 261 -23.71 -45.51 -6.26
N ARG A 262 -23.44 -44.67 -7.27
CA ARG A 262 -23.71 -43.23 -7.21
C ARG A 262 -25.20 -42.92 -7.01
N VAL A 263 -26.11 -43.66 -7.67
CA VAL A 263 -27.56 -43.52 -7.48
C VAL A 263 -27.96 -43.87 -6.05
N THR A 264 -27.40 -44.96 -5.52
CA THR A 264 -27.68 -45.46 -4.18
C THR A 264 -27.22 -44.48 -3.11
N GLU A 265 -26.02 -43.89 -3.25
CA GLU A 265 -25.53 -42.89 -2.30
C GLU A 265 -26.34 -41.60 -2.37
N VAL A 266 -26.71 -41.10 -3.56
CA VAL A 266 -27.60 -39.94 -3.67
C VAL A 266 -28.98 -40.23 -3.06
N ALA A 267 -29.53 -41.43 -3.26
CA ALA A 267 -30.79 -41.84 -2.64
C ALA A 267 -30.68 -41.86 -1.11
N ARG A 268 -29.56 -42.35 -0.57
CA ARG A 268 -29.23 -42.30 0.85
C ARG A 268 -29.11 -40.87 1.38
N MET A 269 -28.47 -39.97 0.63
CA MET A 269 -28.41 -38.53 0.98
C MET A 269 -29.81 -37.89 1.02
N LEU A 270 -30.76 -38.37 0.20
CA LEU A 270 -32.15 -37.88 0.16
C LEU A 270 -33.02 -38.43 1.29
N SER A 271 -32.95 -39.74 1.58
CA SER A 271 -33.86 -40.41 2.54
C SER A 271 -33.25 -40.70 3.91
N GLY A 272 -31.97 -40.42 4.10
CA GLY A 272 -31.26 -40.64 5.36
C GLY A 272 -30.96 -42.12 5.60
N ALA A 273 -31.63 -42.73 6.59
CA ALA A 273 -31.29 -44.06 7.09
C ALA A 273 -31.89 -45.22 6.29
N GLU A 274 -33.08 -45.05 5.70
CA GLU A 274 -33.75 -46.11 4.94
C GLU A 274 -33.82 -45.75 3.45
N LEU A 275 -33.36 -46.67 2.59
CA LEU A 275 -33.51 -46.55 1.15
C LEU A 275 -34.93 -46.97 0.75
N THR A 276 -35.61 -46.14 -0.02
CA THR A 276 -36.95 -46.45 -0.55
C THR A 276 -36.93 -46.43 -2.08
N GLU A 277 -37.85 -47.14 -2.72
CA GLU A 277 -37.98 -47.06 -4.19
C GLU A 277 -38.20 -45.63 -4.68
N ALA A 278 -38.95 -44.84 -3.90
CA ALA A 278 -39.17 -43.42 -4.17
C ALA A 278 -37.87 -42.58 -4.09
N SER A 279 -36.98 -42.85 -3.12
CA SER A 279 -35.72 -42.11 -3.02
C SER A 279 -34.73 -42.48 -4.13
N ILE A 280 -34.72 -43.74 -4.58
CA ILE A 280 -33.95 -44.17 -5.75
C ILE A 280 -34.48 -43.49 -7.02
N ALA A 281 -35.81 -43.48 -7.22
CA ALA A 281 -36.42 -42.83 -8.38
C ALA A 281 -36.08 -41.33 -8.43
N ASN A 282 -36.15 -40.63 -7.29
CA ASN A 282 -35.80 -39.22 -7.20
C ASN A 282 -34.30 -38.97 -7.45
N ALA A 283 -33.42 -39.84 -6.93
CA ALA A 283 -31.98 -39.79 -7.20
C ALA A 283 -31.66 -39.93 -8.71
N ARG A 284 -32.36 -40.83 -9.41
CA ARG A 284 -32.20 -40.99 -10.87
C ARG A 284 -32.59 -39.73 -11.63
N VAL A 285 -33.70 -39.09 -11.25
CA VAL A 285 -34.14 -37.82 -11.81
C VAL A 285 -33.09 -36.72 -11.61
N LEU A 286 -32.55 -36.57 -10.40
CA LEU A 286 -31.52 -35.56 -10.11
C LEU A 286 -30.21 -35.79 -10.88
N LEU A 287 -29.84 -37.05 -11.13
CA LEU A 287 -28.66 -37.42 -11.91
C LEU A 287 -28.88 -37.32 -13.43
N GLY A 288 -30.08 -36.93 -13.90
CA GLY A 288 -30.40 -36.87 -15.32
C GLY A 288 -30.40 -38.25 -16.00
N LYS A 289 -30.49 -39.34 -15.23
CA LYS A 289 -30.67 -40.69 -15.77
C LYS A 289 -32.17 -40.90 -15.96
N ASN A 290 -32.62 -40.93 -17.21
CA ASN A 290 -34.03 -41.15 -17.55
C ASN A 290 -34.58 -42.38 -16.82
N LEU A 291 -35.80 -42.24 -16.27
CA LEU A 291 -36.65 -43.34 -15.83
C LEU A 291 -37.19 -44.05 -17.08
N THR A 292 -36.37 -44.88 -17.71
CA THR A 292 -36.83 -45.90 -18.67
C THR A 292 -36.88 -47.24 -17.98
#